data_AF-A0A6G2KEM0-F1
#
_entry.id   AF-A0A6G2KEM0-F1
#
_cell.length_a   1.000
_cell.length_b   1.000
_cell.length_c   1.000
_cell.angle_alpha   90.00
_cell.angle_beta   90.00
_cell.angle_gamma   90.00
#
_symmetry.space_group_name_H-M   'P 1'
#
loop_
_entity.id
_entity.type
_entity.pdbx_description
1 polymer ?
#
loop_
_entity_poly.entity_id
_entity_poly.type
_entity_poly.pdbx_seq_one_letter_code
_entity_poly.pdbx_strand_id
1 'polypeptide(L)'
;MTLETLRKKVLFHNSVDVWIEYCSETEHDWNDTDGYGKFIKHLLDRNLNLKSFNLCAHESGDTQLDKKEFAEKLANLKQSNPKYATYTLRLNSEIIDAIRAFAH
;
A
#
# COMPACT_ATOMS: atom_id res chain seq x y z
N MET A 1 -0.67 -12.55 6.45
CA MET A 1 -1.29 -13.44 5.43
C MET A 1 -0.28 -13.43 4.25
N THR A 2 -0.49 -14.06 3.08
CA THR A 2 0.49 -13.95 1.97
C THR A 2 -0.09 -13.13 0.82
N LEU A 3 0.76 -12.48 0.02
CA LEU A 3 0.32 -11.73 -1.17
C LEU A 3 -0.50 -12.60 -2.13
N GLU A 4 -0.18 -13.91 -2.22
CA GLU A 4 -0.94 -14.87 -3.03
C GLU A 4 -2.32 -15.19 -2.46
N THR A 5 -2.46 -15.16 -1.14
CA THR A 5 -3.75 -15.31 -0.46
C THR A 5 -4.60 -14.06 -0.64
N LEU A 6 -3.97 -12.87 -0.60
CA LEU A 6 -4.63 -11.58 -0.82
C LEU A 6 -5.30 -11.54 -2.21
N ARG A 7 -4.54 -11.86 -3.26
CA ARG A 7 -5.02 -11.92 -4.66
C ARG A 7 -6.27 -12.77 -4.86
N LYS A 8 -6.43 -13.85 -4.09
CA LYS A 8 -7.55 -14.79 -4.25
C LYS A 8 -8.85 -14.29 -3.61
N LYS A 9 -8.79 -13.28 -2.72
CA LYS A 9 -9.95 -12.82 -1.94
C LYS A 9 -10.73 -11.72 -2.63
N VAL A 10 -10.05 -10.69 -3.14
CA VAL A 10 -10.69 -9.57 -3.83
C VAL A 10 -9.81 -9.10 -4.99
N LEU A 11 -10.42 -8.51 -6.03
CA LEU A 11 -9.68 -8.10 -7.22
C LEU A 11 -8.87 -6.81 -7.01
N PHE A 12 -9.31 -5.96 -6.10
CA PHE A 12 -8.75 -4.65 -5.86
C PHE A 12 -8.39 -4.49 -4.39
N HIS A 13 -7.14 -4.11 -4.14
CA HIS A 13 -6.59 -3.91 -2.80
C HIS A 13 -6.10 -2.48 -2.64
N ASN A 14 -6.16 -1.97 -1.42
CA ASN A 14 -5.53 -0.71 -1.04
C ASN A 14 -4.01 -0.91 -0.96
N SER A 15 -3.22 0.01 -1.52
CA SER A 15 -1.76 0.00 -1.42
C SER A 15 -1.23 -0.07 0.01
N VAL A 16 -1.95 0.45 1.00
CA VAL A 16 -1.61 0.30 2.42
C VAL A 16 -1.73 -1.16 2.87
N ASP A 17 -2.78 -1.86 2.44
CA ASP A 17 -3.00 -3.28 2.78
C ASP A 17 -1.91 -4.16 2.16
N VAL A 18 -1.58 -3.89 0.91
CA VAL A 18 -0.52 -4.58 0.17
C VAL A 18 0.85 -4.32 0.80
N TRP A 19 1.13 -3.08 1.22
CA TRP A 19 2.37 -2.72 1.91
C TRP A 19 2.50 -3.44 3.25
N ILE A 20 1.44 -3.45 4.07
CA ILE A 20 1.43 -4.16 5.36
C ILE A 20 1.75 -5.65 5.16
N GLU A 21 1.14 -6.29 4.17
CA GLU A 21 1.37 -7.71 3.90
C GLU A 21 2.77 -7.96 3.35
N TYR A 22 3.27 -7.11 2.45
CA TYR A 22 4.66 -7.18 1.96
C TYR A 22 5.68 -7.03 3.10
N CYS A 23 5.49 -6.05 3.98
CA CYS A 23 6.33 -5.84 5.16
C CYS A 23 6.22 -7.01 6.15
N SER A 24 5.03 -7.59 6.32
CA SER A 24 4.83 -8.78 7.14
C SER A 24 5.52 -10.01 6.57
N GLU A 25 5.58 -10.16 5.23
CA GLU A 25 6.32 -11.25 4.56
C GLU A 25 7.85 -11.04 4.59
N THR A 26 8.31 -9.79 4.61
CA THR A 26 9.73 -9.42 4.56
C THR A 26 10.32 -9.00 5.91
N GLU A 27 9.57 -9.17 7.00
CA GLU A 27 9.93 -8.79 8.38
C GLU A 27 10.34 -7.31 8.53
N HIS A 28 9.75 -6.42 7.72
CA HIS A 28 9.96 -4.97 7.78
C HIS A 28 8.88 -4.25 8.59
N ASP A 29 9.22 -3.07 9.11
CA ASP A 29 8.26 -2.19 9.75
C ASP A 29 7.35 -1.51 8.72
N TRP A 30 6.08 -1.84 8.73
CA TRP A 30 5.10 -1.28 7.81
C TRP A 30 4.69 0.16 8.17
N ASN A 31 5.01 0.64 9.39
CA ASN A 31 4.73 2.01 9.83
C ASN A 31 5.77 3.02 9.27
N ASP A 32 6.79 2.54 8.53
CA ASP A 32 7.75 3.38 7.84
C ASP A 32 7.14 4.08 6.62
N THR A 33 6.82 5.36 6.80
CA THR A 33 6.25 6.19 5.73
C THR A 33 7.21 6.44 4.57
N ASP A 34 8.53 6.44 4.80
CA ASP A 34 9.50 6.64 3.71
C ASP A 34 9.59 5.41 2.82
N GLY A 35 9.67 4.22 3.41
CA GLY A 35 9.60 2.92 2.76
C GLY A 35 8.31 2.77 1.94
N TYR A 36 7.16 3.15 2.50
CA TYR A 36 5.91 3.21 1.75
C TYR A 36 6.02 4.14 0.52
N GLY A 37 6.59 5.33 0.68
CA GLY A 37 6.80 6.26 -0.43
C GLY A 37 7.70 5.71 -1.54
N LYS A 38 8.79 5.00 -1.17
CA LYS A 38 9.68 4.30 -2.11
C LYS A 38 8.97 3.16 -2.81
N PHE A 39 8.17 2.39 -2.08
CA PHE A 39 7.36 1.30 -2.60
C PHE A 39 6.36 1.80 -3.65
N ILE A 40 5.61 2.87 -3.35
CA ILE A 40 4.70 3.49 -4.31
C ILE A 40 5.44 3.99 -5.56
N LYS A 41 6.58 4.67 -5.37
CA LYS A 41 7.41 5.14 -6.49
C LYS A 41 7.84 3.98 -7.39
N HIS A 42 8.28 2.86 -6.80
CA HIS A 42 8.67 1.65 -7.53
C HIS A 42 7.52 1.05 -8.34
N LEU A 43 6.30 1.02 -7.79
CA LEU A 43 5.12 0.54 -8.52
C LEU A 43 4.71 1.47 -9.67
N LEU A 44 4.82 2.78 -9.47
CA LEU A 44 4.52 3.79 -10.50
C LEU A 44 5.55 3.75 -11.65
N ASP A 45 6.83 3.55 -11.33
CA ASP A 45 7.91 3.46 -12.33
C ASP A 45 7.70 2.28 -13.30
N ARG A 46 7.08 1.19 -12.82
CA ARG A 46 6.74 0.02 -13.63
C ARG A 46 5.49 0.20 -14.50
N ASN A 47 4.93 1.41 -14.56
CA ASN A 47 3.76 1.78 -15.37
C ASN A 47 2.56 0.84 -15.16
N LEU A 48 2.44 0.30 -13.94
CA LEU A 48 1.28 -0.46 -13.51
C LEU A 48 0.12 0.53 -13.46
N ASN A 49 -1.03 0.19 -14.03
CA ASN A 49 -2.19 1.08 -14.17
C ASN A 49 -2.85 1.35 -12.80
N LEU A 50 -2.15 2.06 -11.92
CA LEU A 50 -2.55 2.40 -10.56
C LEU A 50 -3.55 3.54 -10.60
N LYS A 51 -4.68 3.37 -9.90
CA LYS A 51 -5.64 4.44 -9.72
C LYS A 51 -5.45 5.05 -8.34
N SER A 52 -5.00 6.30 -8.29
CA SER A 52 -4.96 7.07 -7.05
C SER A 52 -6.37 7.26 -6.53
N PHE A 53 -6.57 7.10 -5.23
CA PHE A 53 -7.84 7.40 -4.60
C PHE A 53 -7.61 8.28 -3.37
N ASN A 54 -8.61 9.10 -3.03
CA ASN A 54 -8.58 9.83 -1.77
C ASN A 54 -9.05 8.89 -0.67
N LEU A 55 -8.16 8.52 0.23
CA LEU A 55 -8.53 7.83 1.45
C LEU A 55 -9.34 8.79 2.32
N CYS A 56 -10.66 8.64 2.35
CA CYS A 56 -11.47 9.30 3.38
C CYS A 56 -11.16 8.61 4.71
N ALA A 57 -10.47 9.30 5.61
CA ALA A 57 -10.15 8.82 6.97
C ALA A 57 -11.42 8.61 7.86
N HIS A 58 -12.62 8.74 7.29
CA HIS A 58 -13.88 8.78 8.02
C HIS A 58 -14.60 7.42 8.15
N GLU A 59 -14.22 6.37 7.41
CA GLU A 59 -15.06 5.16 7.32
C GLU A 59 -14.33 3.85 7.67
N SER A 60 -13.71 3.73 8.84
CA SER A 60 -13.28 2.40 9.30
C SER A 60 -13.62 2.21 10.76
N GLY A 61 -14.65 1.40 10.97
CA GLY A 61 -15.07 0.90 12.27
C GLY A 61 -13.92 0.20 12.98
N ASP A 62 -13.92 0.42 14.29
CA ASP A 62 -13.28 -0.31 15.38
C ASP A 62 -12.72 -1.70 15.02
N THR A 63 -11.55 -1.78 14.38
CA THR A 63 -10.79 -3.05 14.36
C THR A 63 -9.29 -2.93 14.07
N GLN A 64 -8.74 -1.79 13.63
CA GLN A 64 -7.29 -1.61 13.44
C GLN A 64 -6.85 -0.16 13.69
N LEU A 65 -6.70 0.24 14.97
CA LEU A 65 -6.24 1.59 15.34
C LEU A 65 -4.93 1.96 14.64
N ASP A 66 -3.93 1.06 14.67
CA ASP A 66 -2.61 1.33 14.09
C ASP A 66 -2.66 1.61 12.58
N LYS A 67 -3.49 0.85 11.84
CA LYS A 67 -3.67 1.06 10.40
C LYS A 67 -4.33 2.39 10.09
N LYS A 68 -5.29 2.80 10.93
CA LYS A 68 -5.95 4.11 10.81
C LYS A 68 -4.96 5.25 11.07
N GLU A 69 -4.13 5.13 12.11
CA GLU A 69 -3.10 6.13 12.40
C GLU A 69 -2.08 6.25 11.26
N PHE A 70 -1.64 5.13 10.68
CA PHE A 70 -0.74 5.15 9.52
C PHE A 70 -1.39 5.78 8.29
N ALA A 71 -2.64 5.43 8.01
CA ALA A 71 -3.44 6.05 6.95
C ALA A 71 -3.57 7.58 7.13
N GLU A 72 -3.82 8.05 8.36
CA GLU A 72 -3.85 9.48 8.68
C GLU A 72 -2.48 10.15 8.50
N LYS A 73 -1.38 9.50 8.93
CA LYS A 73 -0.02 10.00 8.67
C LYS A 73 0.22 10.19 7.17
N LEU A 74 -0.11 9.20 6.35
CA LEU A 74 0.02 9.30 4.89
C LEU A 74 -0.85 10.41 4.30
N ALA A 75 -2.09 10.55 4.77
CA ALA A 75 -3.00 11.60 4.31
C ALA A 75 -2.47 13.02 4.63
N ASN A 76 -1.90 13.21 5.82
CA ASN A 76 -1.24 14.46 6.20
C ASN A 76 0.03 14.71 5.36
N LEU A 77 0.90 13.71 5.20
CA LEU A 77 2.12 13.83 4.41
C LEU A 77 1.85 14.07 2.92
N LYS A 78 0.74 13.53 2.39
CA LYS A 78 0.29 13.73 1.01
C LYS A 78 0.08 15.21 0.68
N GLN A 79 -0.33 16.03 1.66
CA GLN A 79 -0.54 17.47 1.45
C GLN A 79 0.75 18.18 0.99
N SER A 80 1.90 17.71 1.48
CA SER A 80 3.22 18.26 1.14
C SER A 80 3.94 17.46 0.06
N ASN A 81 3.58 16.18 -0.14
CA ASN A 81 4.33 15.27 -1.01
C ASN A 81 3.41 14.19 -1.65
N PRO A 82 3.21 14.18 -2.97
CA PRO A 82 2.29 13.25 -3.64
C PRO A 82 2.74 11.78 -3.57
N LYS A 83 4.00 11.49 -3.21
CA LYS A 83 4.52 10.12 -3.02
C LYS A 83 3.81 9.35 -1.90
N TYR A 84 3.15 10.04 -0.96
CA TYR A 84 2.39 9.43 0.13
C TYR A 84 0.92 9.18 -0.22
N ALA A 85 0.53 9.40 -1.48
CA ALA A 85 -0.81 9.07 -1.92
C ALA A 85 -1.10 7.56 -1.82
N THR A 86 -2.37 7.23 -1.63
CA THR A 86 -2.87 5.86 -1.60
C THR A 86 -3.46 5.48 -2.95
N TYR A 87 -3.23 4.23 -3.35
CA TYR A 87 -3.60 3.72 -4.66
C TYR A 87 -4.40 2.43 -4.53
N THR A 88 -5.30 2.22 -5.48
CA THR A 88 -5.97 0.94 -5.67
C THR A 88 -5.15 0.08 -6.63
N LEU A 89 -4.72 -1.08 -6.15
CA LEU A 89 -3.93 -2.07 -6.86
C LEU A 89 -4.83 -3.23 -7.28
N ARG A 90 -4.76 -3.63 -8.55
CA ARG A 90 -5.28 -4.92 -9.00
C ARG A 90 -4.15 -5.95 -8.91
N LEU A 91 -4.18 -6.84 -7.92
CA LEU A 91 -3.12 -7.85 -7.73
C LEU A 91 -3.14 -8.91 -8.84
N ASN A 92 -2.67 -8.57 -10.02
CA ASN A 92 -2.36 -9.51 -11.08
C ASN A 92 -0.91 -10.02 -10.94
N SER A 93 -0.49 -10.94 -11.81
CA SER A 93 0.87 -11.50 -11.76
C SER A 93 1.95 -10.43 -11.92
N GLU A 94 1.72 -9.41 -12.75
CA GLU A 94 2.69 -8.31 -12.99
C GLU A 94 2.88 -7.44 -11.75
N ILE A 95 1.79 -7.07 -11.05
CA ILE A 95 1.86 -6.29 -9.82
C ILE A 95 2.53 -7.10 -8.71
N ILE A 96 2.21 -8.41 -8.59
CA ILE A 96 2.86 -9.26 -7.57
C ILE A 96 4.36 -9.39 -7.84
N ASP A 97 4.76 -9.58 -9.10
CA ASP A 97 6.17 -9.63 -9.48
C ASP A 97 6.87 -8.31 -9.16
N ALA A 98 6.25 -7.18 -9.50
CA ALA A 98 6.75 -5.86 -9.17
C ALA A 98 6.93 -5.64 -7.66
N ILE A 99 5.96 -6.06 -6.85
CA ILE A 99 6.03 -5.98 -5.38
C ILE A 99 7.19 -6.84 -4.86
N ARG A 100 7.32 -8.08 -5.34
CA ARG A 100 8.40 -9.00 -4.92
C ARG A 100 9.79 -8.53 -5.40
N ALA A 101 9.84 -7.81 -6.51
CA ALA A 101 11.07 -7.23 -7.04
C ALA A 101 11.44 -5.88 -6.38
N PHE A 102 10.60 -5.36 -5.47
CA PHE A 102 10.99 -4.24 -4.63
C PHE A 102 12.04 -4.74 -3.63
N ALA A 103 13.25 -4.19 -3.69
CA ALA A 103 14.26 -4.38 -2.67
C ALA A 103 14.35 -3.07 -1.88
N HIS A 104 14.26 -3.18 -0.56
CA HIS A 104 14.26 -2.05 0.37
C HIS A 104 15.59 -1.30 0.38
#